data_AF-A0A2G5T9X1-F1
#
_entry.id   AF-A0A2G5T9X1-F1
#
_cell.length_a   1.000
_cell.length_b   1.000
_cell.length_c   1.000
_cell.angle_alpha   90.00
_cell.angle_beta   90.00
_cell.angle_gamma   90.00
#
_symmetry.space_group_name_H-M   'P 1'
#
loop_
_entity.id
_entity.type
_entity.pdbx_description
1 polymer ?
#
loop_
_entity_poly.entity_id
_entity_poly.type
_entity_poly.pdbx_seq_one_letter_code
_entity_poly.pdbx_strand_id
1 'polypeptide(L)'
;MRTPVLLLAFLAILVHADPLILPLNKFLSFGTSLVKNVEPGADLYLASKDSDEYLKNIQITTGGNSITLDSLNGFNADSSPICLRIIDTMTVSTTNNDTISSWLGGNLYVTTKTQADDPNFSVYVIKTQHNITMKSGTSVILNTKLEPFVYIDQPYKTSYVSGIQQSKDAVVDFKWGIPSYNWQSVDTNNTFFKNPMDLKNDTYRSYV
;
A
#
# COMPACT_ATOMS: atom_id res chain seq x y z
N MET A 1 1.13 53.30 30.09
CA MET A 1 0.52 51.94 30.05
C MET A 1 1.19 51.18 28.92
N ARG A 2 1.88 50.08 29.22
CA ARG A 2 2.55 49.23 28.22
C ARG A 2 1.62 48.08 27.87
N THR A 3 1.15 48.03 26.62
CA THR A 3 0.37 46.91 26.09
C THR A 3 1.31 45.73 25.85
N PRO A 4 1.06 44.53 26.40
CA PRO A 4 1.80 43.36 26.01
C PRO A 4 1.23 42.83 24.68
N VAL A 5 2.06 42.82 23.64
CA VAL A 5 1.78 42.07 22.40
C VAL A 5 2.04 40.60 22.72
N LEU A 6 0.98 39.80 22.78
CA LEU A 6 1.08 38.35 22.92
C LEU A 6 1.31 37.77 21.51
N LEU A 7 2.56 37.48 21.16
CA LEU A 7 2.88 36.79 19.91
C LEU A 7 2.63 35.29 20.11
N LEU A 8 1.50 34.80 19.63
CA LEU A 8 1.18 33.37 19.63
C LEU A 8 1.91 32.72 18.45
N ALA A 9 3.13 32.23 18.68
CA ALA A 9 3.83 31.40 17.72
C ALA A 9 3.15 30.03 17.66
N PHE A 10 2.30 29.81 16.64
CA PHE A 10 1.81 28.48 16.31
C PHE A 10 3.00 27.62 15.88
N LEU A 11 3.45 26.74 16.77
CA LEU A 11 4.37 25.66 16.45
C LEU A 11 3.60 24.65 15.59
N ALA A 12 3.64 24.81 14.27
CA ALA A 12 3.16 23.80 13.35
C ALA A 12 4.14 22.63 13.41
N ILE A 13 3.91 21.69 14.31
CA ILE A 13 4.58 20.39 14.27
C ILE A 13 4.02 19.70 13.02
N LEU A 14 4.86 19.56 11.99
CA LEU A 14 4.58 18.70 10.84
C LEU A 14 4.57 17.25 11.36
N VAL A 15 3.39 16.77 11.73
CA VAL A 15 3.17 15.34 11.95
C VAL A 15 3.02 14.72 10.57
N HIS A 16 4.03 13.95 10.15
CA HIS A 16 3.94 13.18 8.91
C HIS A 16 3.17 11.89 9.18
N ALA A 17 2.17 11.60 8.35
CA ALA A 17 1.50 10.31 8.35
C ALA A 17 2.42 9.27 7.70
N ASP A 18 2.44 8.07 8.25
CA ASP A 18 3.05 6.90 7.61
C ASP A 18 1.99 6.16 6.78
N PRO A 19 2.38 5.53 5.67
CA PRO A 19 1.46 4.70 4.91
C PRO A 19 0.99 3.50 5.72
N LEU A 20 -0.24 3.05 5.45
CA LEU A 20 -0.93 2.04 6.26
C LEU A 20 -1.29 0.80 5.43
N ILE A 21 -1.15 -0.37 6.04
CA ILE A 21 -1.73 -1.62 5.53
C ILE A 21 -2.79 -2.07 6.53
N LEU A 22 -4.04 -2.20 6.07
CA LEU A 22 -5.18 -2.58 6.90
C LEU A 22 -5.77 -3.90 6.39
N PRO A 23 -5.57 -5.03 7.10
CA PRO A 23 -6.16 -6.30 6.70
C PRO A 23 -7.68 -6.27 6.83
N LEU A 24 -8.40 -6.74 5.80
CA LEU A 24 -9.87 -6.72 5.80
C LEU A 24 -10.48 -7.56 6.93
N ASN A 25 -9.78 -8.62 7.35
CA ASN A 25 -10.22 -9.47 8.45
C ASN A 25 -10.18 -8.84 9.84
N LYS A 26 -9.76 -7.57 9.95
CA LYS A 26 -9.81 -6.79 11.19
C LYS A 26 -11.05 -5.91 11.30
N PHE A 27 -11.83 -5.76 10.22
CA PHE A 27 -13.10 -5.04 10.25
C PHE A 27 -14.23 -5.99 10.62
N LEU A 28 -14.62 -5.97 11.88
CA LEU A 28 -15.69 -6.80 12.45
C LEU A 28 -17.05 -6.08 12.36
N SER A 29 -18.13 -6.84 12.50
CA SER A 29 -19.52 -6.38 12.31
C SER A 29 -19.99 -5.32 13.31
N PHE A 30 -19.23 -5.06 14.39
CA PHE A 30 -19.60 -4.10 15.42
C PHE A 30 -19.18 -2.67 15.06
N GLY A 31 -20.07 -1.99 14.33
CA GLY A 31 -20.06 -0.54 14.19
C GLY A 31 -19.06 0.01 13.16
N THR A 32 -18.81 1.31 13.27
CA THR A 32 -17.93 2.04 12.37
C THR A 32 -16.56 2.23 13.00
N SER A 33 -15.52 1.77 12.32
CA SER A 33 -14.12 1.88 12.73
C SER A 33 -13.49 3.14 12.17
N LEU A 34 -12.99 4.02 13.03
CA LEU A 34 -12.17 5.16 12.61
C LEU A 34 -10.75 4.67 12.28
N VAL A 35 -10.28 4.97 11.07
CA VAL A 35 -8.90 4.69 10.67
C VAL A 35 -8.01 5.83 11.16
N LYS A 36 -7.11 5.53 12.10
CA LYS A 36 -6.16 6.51 12.64
C LYS A 36 -4.99 6.71 11.68
N ASN A 37 -4.34 7.87 11.77
CA ASN A 37 -3.12 8.23 11.02
C ASN A 37 -3.29 8.27 9.50
N VAL A 38 -4.50 8.59 9.05
CA VAL A 38 -4.78 8.89 7.65
C VAL A 38 -4.75 10.41 7.48
N GLU A 39 -4.13 10.88 6.39
CA GLU A 39 -4.12 12.29 6.05
C GLU A 39 -4.99 12.61 4.82
N PRO A 40 -5.64 13.79 4.80
CA PRO A 40 -6.31 14.29 3.60
C PRO A 40 -5.35 14.33 2.41
N GLY A 41 -5.80 13.86 1.26
CA GLY A 41 -5.02 13.83 0.03
C GLY A 41 -4.29 12.51 -0.25
N ALA A 42 -4.25 11.58 0.72
CA ALA A 42 -3.77 10.21 0.51
C ALA A 42 -4.69 9.42 -0.45
N ASP A 43 -4.13 8.39 -1.10
CA ASP A 43 -4.88 7.46 -1.94
C ASP A 43 -5.06 6.11 -1.24
N LEU A 44 -6.28 5.58 -1.31
CA LEU A 44 -6.67 4.27 -0.81
C LEU A 44 -6.78 3.27 -1.96
N TYR A 45 -6.06 2.16 -1.85
CA TYR A 45 -6.09 1.05 -2.80
C TYR A 45 -6.62 -0.23 -2.12
N LEU A 46 -7.30 -1.07 -2.91
CA LEU A 46 -7.73 -2.39 -2.49
C LEU A 46 -6.87 -3.47 -3.16
N ALA A 47 -6.20 -4.28 -2.35
CA ALA A 47 -5.51 -5.48 -2.80
C ALA A 47 -6.25 -6.71 -2.28
N SER A 48 -7.21 -7.22 -3.08
CA SER A 48 -8.00 -8.39 -2.70
C SER A 48 -8.34 -9.32 -3.88
N LYS A 49 -8.53 -10.60 -3.55
CA LYS A 49 -9.18 -11.63 -4.38
C LYS A 49 -10.52 -12.08 -3.81
N ASP A 50 -10.95 -11.49 -2.70
CA ASP A 50 -12.24 -11.80 -2.08
C ASP A 50 -13.37 -11.48 -3.08
N SER A 51 -14.46 -12.22 -2.97
CA SER A 51 -15.64 -12.04 -3.83
C SER A 51 -16.26 -10.66 -3.63
N ASP A 52 -16.67 -10.03 -4.72
CA ASP A 52 -17.42 -8.75 -4.69
C ASP A 52 -18.72 -8.86 -3.89
N GLU A 53 -19.29 -10.07 -3.76
CA GLU A 53 -20.43 -10.33 -2.87
C GLU A 53 -20.15 -9.97 -1.41
N TYR A 54 -18.91 -10.14 -0.94
CA TYR A 54 -18.51 -9.78 0.42
C TYR A 54 -17.90 -8.37 0.48
N LEU A 55 -17.21 -7.94 -0.58
CA LEU A 55 -16.58 -6.61 -0.61
C LEU A 55 -17.63 -5.49 -0.69
N LYS A 56 -18.76 -5.70 -1.38
CA LYS A 56 -19.86 -4.72 -1.43
C LYS A 56 -20.47 -4.40 -0.05
N ASN A 57 -20.26 -5.29 0.92
CA ASN A 57 -20.75 -5.13 2.29
C ASN A 57 -19.79 -4.33 3.17
N ILE A 58 -18.60 -3.97 2.68
CA ILE A 58 -17.62 -3.15 3.40
C ILE A 58 -17.65 -1.76 2.79
N GLN A 59 -17.99 -0.77 3.61
CA GLN A 59 -18.13 0.62 3.20
C GLN A 59 -16.99 1.46 3.76
N ILE A 60 -16.41 2.29 2.90
CA ILE A 60 -15.44 3.33 3.24
C ILE A 60 -16.16 4.67 3.19
N THR A 61 -16.00 5.49 4.22
CA THR A 61 -16.53 6.86 4.25
C THR A 61 -15.41 7.87 4.47
N THR A 62 -15.35 8.91 3.64
CA THR A 62 -14.42 10.04 3.79
C THR A 62 -15.05 11.33 3.23
N GLY A 63 -14.86 12.45 3.94
CA GLY A 63 -15.42 13.75 3.54
C GLY A 63 -16.94 13.75 3.33
N GLY A 64 -17.66 12.88 4.04
CA GLY A 64 -19.12 12.70 3.91
C GLY A 64 -19.57 11.84 2.71
N ASN A 65 -18.64 11.36 1.88
CA ASN A 65 -18.94 10.45 0.77
C ASN A 65 -18.62 9.01 1.16
N SER A 66 -19.45 8.07 0.70
CA SER A 66 -19.28 6.65 0.97
C SER A 66 -19.18 5.84 -0.32
N ILE A 67 -18.27 4.87 -0.34
CA ILE A 67 -18.16 3.86 -1.40
C ILE A 67 -18.07 2.47 -0.78
N THR A 68 -18.36 1.43 -1.56
CA THR A 68 -18.17 0.04 -1.17
C THR A 68 -16.90 -0.54 -1.79
N LEU A 69 -16.26 -1.51 -1.14
CA LEU A 69 -14.94 -1.99 -1.58
C LEU A 69 -14.93 -2.71 -2.93
N ASP A 70 -16.05 -3.30 -3.36
CA ASP A 70 -16.19 -3.87 -4.70
C ASP A 70 -15.94 -2.83 -5.80
N SER A 71 -16.30 -1.56 -5.57
CA SER A 71 -16.01 -0.46 -6.52
C SER A 71 -14.52 -0.18 -6.73
N LEU A 72 -13.67 -0.57 -5.78
CA LEU A 72 -12.21 -0.47 -5.87
C LEU A 72 -11.57 -1.78 -6.37
N ASN A 73 -12.33 -2.87 -6.48
CA ASN A 73 -11.80 -4.20 -6.79
C ASN A 73 -11.54 -4.43 -8.29
N GLY A 74 -11.48 -3.36 -9.08
CA GLY A 74 -11.23 -3.37 -10.52
C GLY A 74 -9.98 -2.60 -10.93
N PHE A 75 -9.86 -2.38 -12.24
CA PHE A 75 -8.79 -1.58 -12.85
C PHE A 75 -9.40 -0.51 -13.74
N ASN A 76 -8.71 0.62 -13.86
CA ASN A 76 -9.02 1.65 -14.85
C ASN A 76 -8.71 1.15 -16.27
N ALA A 77 -9.13 1.92 -17.28
CA ALA A 77 -8.89 1.59 -18.69
C ALA A 77 -7.41 1.46 -19.05
N ASP A 78 -6.52 2.14 -18.33
CA ASP A 78 -5.06 2.07 -18.48
C ASP A 78 -4.42 0.91 -17.68
N SER A 79 -5.23 0.02 -17.11
CA SER A 79 -4.82 -1.08 -16.22
C SER A 79 -4.22 -0.65 -14.88
N SER A 80 -4.29 0.63 -14.51
CA SER A 80 -3.96 1.07 -13.14
C SER A 80 -5.05 0.60 -12.15
N PRO A 81 -4.71 0.30 -10.89
CA PRO A 81 -5.73 -0.03 -9.90
C PRO A 81 -6.63 1.18 -9.63
N ILE A 82 -7.92 0.93 -9.43
CA ILE A 82 -8.85 1.97 -8.99
C ILE A 82 -8.48 2.38 -7.55
N CYS A 83 -8.41 3.68 -7.28
CA CYS A 83 -8.17 4.21 -5.95
C CYS A 83 -9.25 5.21 -5.54
N LEU A 84 -9.37 5.40 -4.22
CA LEU A 84 -10.16 6.48 -3.63
C LEU A 84 -9.21 7.52 -3.02
N ARG A 85 -9.33 8.77 -3.48
CA ARG A 85 -8.67 9.90 -2.83
C ARG A 85 -9.38 10.23 -1.52
N ILE A 86 -8.62 10.23 -0.42
CA ILE A 86 -9.12 10.53 0.91
C ILE A 86 -9.25 12.04 1.08
N ILE A 87 -10.42 12.51 1.55
CA ILE A 87 -10.75 13.93 1.62
C ILE A 87 -10.55 14.51 3.03
N ASP A 88 -10.83 13.71 4.06
CA ASP A 88 -10.69 14.06 5.47
C ASP A 88 -10.36 12.78 6.26
N THR A 89 -11.01 12.55 7.40
CA THR A 89 -11.03 11.29 8.12
C THR A 89 -11.58 10.17 7.23
N MET A 90 -11.12 8.97 7.54
CA MET A 90 -11.56 7.75 6.88
C MET A 90 -12.18 6.84 7.94
N THR A 91 -13.40 6.35 7.67
CA THR A 91 -14.02 5.31 8.46
C THR A 91 -14.35 4.09 7.62
N VAL A 92 -14.37 2.93 8.27
CA VAL A 92 -14.74 1.65 7.67
C VAL A 92 -15.88 1.05 8.47
N SER A 93 -16.93 0.62 7.78
CA SER A 93 -18.01 -0.17 8.37
C SER A 93 -18.24 -1.41 7.53
N THR A 94 -18.82 -2.45 8.11
CA THR A 94 -19.15 -3.68 7.40
C THR A 94 -20.48 -4.24 7.86
N THR A 95 -21.25 -4.78 6.92
CA THR A 95 -22.45 -5.58 7.21
C THR A 95 -22.19 -7.07 7.11
N ASN A 96 -20.97 -7.49 6.75
CA ASN A 96 -20.56 -8.88 6.90
C ASN A 96 -20.58 -9.27 8.38
N ASN A 97 -21.00 -10.50 8.67
CA ASN A 97 -20.84 -11.06 10.02
C ASN A 97 -19.36 -11.38 10.30
N ASP A 98 -19.02 -11.55 11.58
CA ASP A 98 -17.63 -11.75 12.01
C ASP A 98 -16.99 -13.02 11.41
N THR A 99 -17.78 -14.07 11.16
CA THR A 99 -17.30 -15.28 10.49
C THR A 99 -16.81 -14.95 9.07
N ILE A 100 -17.63 -14.26 8.27
CA ILE A 100 -17.26 -13.83 6.92
C ILE A 100 -16.06 -12.90 6.96
N SER A 101 -16.10 -11.86 7.81
CA SER A 101 -14.97 -10.91 7.95
C SER A 101 -13.67 -11.64 8.26
N SER A 102 -13.68 -12.61 9.17
CA SER A 102 -12.47 -13.34 9.58
C SER A 102 -11.81 -14.13 8.45
N TRP A 103 -12.54 -14.44 7.37
CA TRP A 103 -12.06 -15.22 6.22
C TRP A 103 -11.54 -14.36 5.07
N LEU A 104 -11.76 -13.04 5.12
CA LEU A 104 -11.28 -12.13 4.07
C LEU A 104 -9.75 -12.07 4.05
N GLY A 105 -9.18 -12.26 2.85
CA GLY A 105 -7.73 -12.27 2.62
C GLY A 105 -7.16 -10.93 2.15
N GLY A 106 -8.04 -9.98 1.78
CA GLY A 106 -7.68 -8.69 1.23
C GLY A 106 -7.01 -7.74 2.22
N ASN A 107 -6.34 -6.72 1.67
CA ASN A 107 -5.77 -5.63 2.44
C ASN A 107 -6.11 -4.29 1.75
N LEU A 108 -6.35 -3.27 2.56
CA LEU A 108 -6.32 -1.89 2.12
C LEU A 108 -4.89 -1.36 2.26
N TYR A 109 -4.46 -0.58 1.27
CA TYR A 109 -3.22 0.18 1.33
C TYR A 109 -3.56 1.66 1.26
N VAL A 110 -3.15 2.43 2.26
CA VAL A 110 -3.28 3.89 2.30
C VAL A 110 -1.89 4.48 2.12
N THR A 111 -1.72 5.30 1.08
CA THR A 111 -0.48 6.04 0.85
C THR A 111 -0.38 7.24 1.79
N THR A 112 0.78 7.90 1.82
CA THR A 112 0.82 9.31 2.26
C THR A 112 0.32 10.22 1.14
N LYS A 113 -0.07 11.46 1.47
CA LYS A 113 -0.38 12.49 0.48
C LYS A 113 0.81 12.73 -0.44
N THR A 114 2.03 12.80 0.10
CA THR A 114 3.24 12.99 -0.70
C THR A 114 3.44 11.85 -1.69
N GLN A 115 3.15 10.60 -1.30
CA GLN A 115 3.18 9.45 -2.21
C GLN A 115 2.08 9.55 -3.28
N ALA A 116 0.86 9.94 -2.89
CA ALA A 116 -0.28 10.09 -3.79
C ALA A 116 -0.11 11.20 -4.84
N ASP A 117 0.65 12.25 -4.50
CA ASP A 117 0.88 13.40 -5.38
C ASP A 117 2.20 13.27 -6.18
N ASP A 118 3.04 12.27 -5.92
CA ASP A 118 4.30 12.05 -6.63
C ASP A 118 4.07 11.33 -7.97
N PRO A 119 4.34 11.97 -9.13
CA PRO A 119 4.12 11.36 -10.44
C PRO A 119 5.07 10.18 -10.74
N ASN A 120 6.11 9.98 -9.94
CA ASN A 120 7.04 8.85 -10.03
C ASN A 120 6.75 7.77 -8.97
N PHE A 121 5.70 7.94 -8.17
CA PHE A 121 5.21 6.92 -7.27
C PHE A 121 4.05 6.17 -7.92
N SER A 122 4.10 4.84 -7.94
CA SER A 122 3.05 4.02 -8.53
C SER A 122 2.69 2.84 -7.66
N VAL A 123 1.42 2.42 -7.74
CA VAL A 123 0.90 1.26 -7.02
C VAL A 123 0.34 0.27 -8.02
N TYR A 124 0.75 -0.99 -7.88
CA TYR A 124 0.24 -2.10 -8.67
C TYR A 124 -0.45 -3.11 -7.76
N VAL A 125 -1.66 -3.53 -8.13
CA VAL A 125 -2.37 -4.62 -7.45
C VAL A 125 -2.28 -5.87 -8.31
N ILE A 126 -1.61 -6.91 -7.80
CA ILE A 126 -1.37 -8.13 -8.57
C ILE A 126 -2.32 -9.23 -8.11
N LYS A 127 -3.30 -9.53 -8.98
CA LYS A 127 -4.27 -10.63 -8.78
C LYS A 127 -3.82 -11.91 -9.47
N THR A 128 -3.31 -11.83 -10.70
CA THR A 128 -2.85 -13.01 -11.44
C THR A 128 -1.49 -12.73 -12.03
N GLN A 129 -1.38 -12.64 -13.35
CA GLN A 129 -0.17 -12.28 -14.06
C GLN A 129 -0.30 -10.83 -14.54
N HIS A 130 0.73 -10.02 -14.30
CA HIS A 130 0.81 -8.64 -14.78
C HIS A 130 2.17 -8.40 -15.40
N ASN A 131 2.17 -7.67 -16.52
CA ASN A 131 3.37 -7.07 -17.08
C ASN A 131 3.45 -5.64 -16.56
N ILE A 132 4.57 -5.31 -15.90
CA ILE A 132 4.79 -3.99 -15.32
C ILE A 132 5.83 -3.26 -16.15
N THR A 133 5.50 -2.05 -16.61
CA THR A 133 6.45 -1.14 -17.23
C THR A 133 6.68 0.03 -16.28
N MET A 134 7.89 0.12 -15.73
CA MET A 134 8.25 1.16 -14.77
C MET A 134 9.07 2.26 -15.44
N LYS A 135 8.75 3.51 -15.09
CA LYS A 135 9.68 4.63 -15.25
C LYS A 135 10.60 4.70 -14.03
N SER A 136 11.59 5.60 -14.06
CA SER A 136 12.38 5.90 -12.85
C SER A 136 11.44 6.38 -11.74
N GLY A 137 11.52 5.75 -10.57
CA GLY A 137 10.59 6.03 -9.47
C GLY A 137 10.47 4.88 -8.47
N THR A 138 9.43 4.94 -7.65
CA THR A 138 9.11 3.93 -6.64
C THR A 138 7.79 3.26 -7.01
N SER A 139 7.78 1.93 -7.01
CA SER A 139 6.57 1.15 -7.24
C SER A 139 6.27 0.27 -6.04
N VAL A 140 5.04 0.34 -5.53
CA VAL A 140 4.52 -0.59 -4.53
C VAL A 140 3.76 -1.69 -5.25
N ILE A 141 4.19 -2.94 -5.05
CA ILE A 141 3.54 -4.12 -5.61
C ILE A 141 2.73 -4.79 -4.51
N LEU A 142 1.41 -4.65 -4.56
CA LEU A 142 0.48 -5.23 -3.62
C LEU A 142 0.07 -6.64 -4.06
N ASN A 143 0.72 -7.63 -3.47
CA ASN A 143 0.41 -9.03 -3.71
C ASN A 143 -0.89 -9.42 -3.00
N THR A 144 -1.84 -9.96 -3.76
CA THR A 144 -3.07 -10.52 -3.21
C THR A 144 -2.83 -11.96 -2.74
N LYS A 145 -3.50 -12.36 -1.65
CA LYS A 145 -3.48 -13.75 -1.21
C LYS A 145 -4.21 -14.59 -2.27
N LEU A 146 -3.57 -15.65 -2.77
CA LEU A 146 -4.16 -16.48 -3.82
C LEU A 146 -5.28 -17.39 -3.28
N GLU A 147 -5.15 -17.88 -2.06
CA GLU A 147 -6.08 -18.84 -1.44
C GLU A 147 -6.50 -18.36 -0.03
N PRO A 148 -7.79 -18.47 0.35
CA PRO A 148 -8.24 -18.08 1.69
C PRO A 148 -7.68 -19.01 2.78
N PHE A 149 -7.47 -20.30 2.46
CA PHE A 149 -6.94 -21.30 3.38
C PHE A 149 -5.41 -21.37 3.38
N VAL A 150 -4.84 -21.63 4.56
CA VAL A 150 -3.40 -21.84 4.75
C VAL A 150 -3.23 -23.29 5.14
N TYR A 151 -2.69 -24.12 4.24
CA TYR A 151 -2.00 -25.33 4.70
C TYR A 151 -0.77 -24.89 5.49
N ILE A 152 -0.45 -25.59 6.58
CA ILE A 152 0.50 -25.14 7.61
C ILE A 152 1.90 -24.76 7.06
N ASP A 153 2.24 -25.24 5.86
CA ASP A 153 3.52 -25.05 5.18
C ASP A 153 3.44 -24.18 3.90
N GLN A 154 2.29 -23.57 3.58
CA GLN A 154 2.17 -22.72 2.38
C GLN A 154 2.68 -21.29 2.65
N PRO A 155 3.54 -20.73 1.78
CA PRO A 155 3.90 -19.33 1.89
C PRO A 155 2.68 -18.43 1.69
N TYR A 156 2.40 -17.55 2.66
CA TYR A 156 1.18 -16.74 2.74
C TYR A 156 0.89 -15.93 1.47
N LYS A 157 1.92 -15.36 0.83
CA LYS A 157 1.85 -14.59 -0.41
C LYS A 157 3.15 -14.78 -1.18
N THR A 158 3.11 -15.38 -2.37
CA THR A 158 4.27 -15.48 -3.26
C THR A 158 4.00 -14.75 -4.55
N SER A 159 5.04 -14.15 -5.11
CA SER A 159 5.01 -13.60 -6.46
C SER A 159 6.32 -13.91 -7.13
N TYR A 160 6.22 -14.40 -8.35
CA TYR A 160 7.35 -14.71 -9.18
C TYR A 160 7.59 -13.54 -10.14
N VAL A 161 8.77 -12.95 -10.08
CA VAL A 161 9.20 -11.87 -10.96
C VAL A 161 10.20 -12.43 -11.95
N SER A 162 9.96 -12.21 -13.23
CA SER A 162 10.80 -12.72 -14.31
C SER A 162 10.83 -11.78 -15.51
N GLY A 163 11.76 -12.02 -16.44
CA GLY A 163 11.84 -11.24 -17.67
C GLY A 163 12.17 -9.77 -17.47
N ILE A 164 12.91 -9.42 -16.41
CA ILE A 164 13.30 -8.03 -16.12
C ILE A 164 14.16 -7.51 -17.29
N GLN A 165 13.59 -6.57 -18.04
CA GLN A 165 14.30 -5.81 -19.07
C GLN A 165 14.55 -4.41 -18.53
N GLN A 166 15.82 -4.04 -18.37
CA GLN A 166 16.23 -2.74 -17.86
C GLN A 166 17.29 -2.11 -18.77
N SER A 167 17.39 -0.79 -18.76
CA SER A 167 18.50 -0.08 -19.42
C SER A 167 19.82 -0.44 -18.76
N LYS A 168 20.92 -0.37 -19.52
CA LYS A 168 22.26 -0.80 -19.06
C LYS A 168 22.70 -0.12 -17.76
N ASP A 169 22.35 1.15 -17.59
CA ASP A 169 22.76 1.97 -16.45
C ASP A 169 21.65 2.12 -15.39
N ALA A 170 20.53 1.40 -15.56
CA ALA A 170 19.44 1.44 -14.59
C ALA A 170 19.78 0.60 -13.36
N VAL A 171 19.51 1.16 -12.18
CA VAL A 171 19.54 0.45 -10.90
C VAL A 171 18.12 0.03 -10.56
N VAL A 172 17.93 -1.26 -10.29
CA VAL A 172 16.65 -1.82 -9.85
C VAL A 172 16.83 -2.48 -8.50
N ASP A 173 16.12 -1.98 -7.50
CA ASP A 173 16.13 -2.50 -6.13
C ASP A 173 14.78 -3.08 -5.75
N PHE A 174 14.78 -4.27 -5.16
CA PHE A 174 13.61 -4.84 -4.51
C PHE A 174 13.80 -4.81 -3.00
N LYS A 175 12.78 -4.33 -2.32
CA LYS A 175 12.79 -4.03 -0.88
C LYS A 175 11.63 -4.71 -0.18
N TRP A 176 11.83 -5.08 1.08
CA TRP A 176 10.76 -5.60 1.92
C TRP A 176 9.84 -4.49 2.43
N GLY A 177 8.54 -4.78 2.48
CA GLY A 177 7.54 -3.91 3.10
C GLY A 177 7.03 -2.80 2.18
N ILE A 178 6.53 -1.73 2.81
CA ILE A 178 6.02 -0.53 2.13
C ILE A 178 6.95 0.65 2.40
N PRO A 179 7.15 1.56 1.42
CA PRO A 179 7.97 2.75 1.59
C PRO A 179 7.39 3.63 2.71
N SER A 180 8.21 4.05 3.69
CA SER A 180 7.83 4.98 4.76
C SER A 180 7.52 6.38 4.22
N TYR A 181 7.09 7.33 5.06
CA TYR A 181 6.83 8.72 4.64
C TYR A 181 8.05 9.46 4.03
N ASN A 182 9.27 9.00 4.31
CA ASN A 182 10.54 9.60 3.88
C ASN A 182 11.35 8.69 2.94
N TRP A 183 10.69 7.79 2.21
CA TRP A 183 11.29 6.76 1.35
C TRP A 183 12.32 7.29 0.33
N GLN A 184 12.23 8.54 -0.10
CA GLN A 184 13.20 9.15 -1.02
C GLN A 184 14.55 9.47 -0.35
N SER A 185 14.57 9.66 0.98
CA SER A 185 15.75 10.10 1.74
C SER A 185 16.30 9.02 2.67
N VAL A 186 15.49 8.04 3.04
CA VAL A 186 15.87 6.95 3.94
C VAL A 186 15.52 5.64 3.27
N ASP A 187 16.48 5.10 2.54
CA ASP A 187 16.34 3.75 2.01
C ASP A 187 17.04 2.78 2.95
N THR A 188 16.26 2.30 3.91
CA THR A 188 16.68 1.41 5.00
C THR A 188 17.30 0.11 4.47
N ASN A 189 18.03 -0.63 5.32
CA ASN A 189 18.73 -1.89 5.00
C ASN A 189 17.80 -3.08 4.64
N ASN A 190 16.71 -2.85 3.90
CA ASN A 190 15.68 -3.82 3.54
C ASN A 190 15.72 -4.25 2.06
N THR A 191 16.74 -3.84 1.30
CA THR A 191 16.98 -4.32 -0.06
C THR A 191 17.39 -5.79 -0.02
N PHE A 192 16.61 -6.67 -0.67
CA PHE A 192 16.91 -8.10 -0.78
C PHE A 192 17.38 -8.53 -2.17
N PHE A 193 17.15 -7.68 -3.18
CA PHE A 193 17.69 -7.85 -4.51
C PHE A 193 18.05 -6.49 -5.08
N LYS A 194 19.17 -6.42 -5.81
CA LYS A 194 19.55 -5.27 -6.61
C LYS A 194 20.19 -5.69 -7.93
N ASN A 195 20.00 -4.90 -8.97
CA ASN A 195 20.66 -5.08 -10.26
C ASN A 195 21.21 -3.73 -10.75
N PRO A 196 22.53 -3.57 -10.97
CA PRO A 196 23.57 -4.60 -10.88
C PRO A 196 23.80 -5.15 -9.46
N MET A 197 24.19 -6.43 -9.36
CA MET A 197 24.60 -7.01 -8.09
C MET A 197 25.99 -6.49 -7.72
N ASP A 198 26.14 -5.92 -6.52
CA ASP A 198 27.48 -5.65 -5.96
C ASP A 198 28.04 -6.95 -5.41
N LEU A 199 28.85 -7.60 -6.23
CA LEU A 199 29.69 -8.72 -5.78
C LEU A 199 30.86 -8.13 -4.99
N LYS A 200 30.89 -8.35 -3.67
CA LYS A 200 32.11 -8.07 -2.89
C LYS A 200 33.21 -8.99 -3.40
N ASN A 201 34.36 -8.42 -3.78
CA ASN A 201 35.46 -9.11 -4.46
C ASN A 201 36.15 -10.27 -3.67
N ASP A 202 35.68 -10.65 -2.48
CA ASP A 202 36.45 -11.51 -1.55
C ASP A 202 35.93 -12.95 -1.32
N THR A 203 34.92 -13.45 -2.03
CA THR A 203 34.44 -14.84 -1.80
C THR A 203 34.09 -15.63 -3.06
N TYR A 204 34.98 -15.64 -4.05
CA TYR A 204 35.03 -16.75 -5.02
C TYR A 204 36.48 -17.18 -5.25
N ARG A 205 36.98 -18.09 -4.40
CA ARG A 205 38.01 -19.03 -4.83
C ARG A 205 37.28 -20.20 -5.47
N SER A 206 37.22 -20.24 -6.80
CA SER A 206 36.87 -21.47 -7.51
C SER A 206 38.00 -22.47 -7.26
N TYR A 207 37.73 -23.52 -6.50
CA TYR A 207 38.57 -24.70 -6.54
C TYR A 207 38.22 -25.44 -7.84
N VAL A 208 39.18 -25.41 -8.78
CA VAL A 208 39.22 -26.32 -9.93
C VAL A 208 39.65 -27.69 -9.43
#